data_AF-A0A160FSI7-F1
#
_entry.id   AF-A0A160FSI7-F1
#
_cell.length_a   1.000
_cell.length_b   1.000
_cell.length_c   1.000
_cell.angle_alpha   90.00
_cell.angle_beta   90.00
_cell.angle_gamma   90.00
#
_symmetry.space_group_name_H-M   'P 1'
#
loop_
_entity.id
_entity.type
_entity.pdbx_description
1 polymer ?
#
loop_
_entity_poly.entity_id
_entity_poly.type
_entity_poly.pdbx_seq_one_letter_code
_entity_poly.pdbx_strand_id
1 'polypeptide(L)'
;MMVRKRTRLAIMLSVIVLVPYYAFMMITAFSPELLSRPLAAGAVMTVGWPLATIMIVGAWMTTGVYILRANGEFDALNKEILEEASK
;
A
#
# COMPACT_ATOMS: atom_id res chain seq x y z
N MET A 1 -13.73 1.70 -26.01
CA MET A 1 -12.34 1.61 -25.50
C MET A 1 -12.21 2.21 -24.07
N MET A 2 -13.09 1.83 -23.13
CA MET A 2 -13.12 2.35 -21.74
C MET A 2 -12.66 1.32 -20.69
N VAL A 3 -12.62 0.03 -21.06
CA VAL A 3 -12.28 -1.07 -20.15
C VAL A 3 -10.79 -1.06 -19.77
N ARG A 4 -9.91 -0.62 -20.68
CA ARG A 4 -8.45 -0.70 -20.51
C ARG A 4 -7.89 0.25 -19.46
N LYS A 5 -8.53 1.41 -19.22
CA LYS A 5 -8.16 2.34 -18.13
C LYS A 5 -8.58 1.80 -16.77
N ARG A 6 -9.82 1.32 -16.63
CA ARG A 6 -10.34 0.72 -15.39
C ARG A 6 -9.57 -0.53 -14.96
N THR A 7 -9.22 -1.41 -15.91
CA THR A 7 -8.44 -2.62 -15.61
C THR A 7 -7.02 -2.28 -15.14
N ARG A 8 -6.37 -1.26 -15.70
CA ARG A 8 -5.02 -0.86 -15.26
C ARG A 8 -5.03 -0.29 -13.86
N LEU A 9 -6.06 0.48 -13.50
CA LEU A 9 -6.24 1.00 -12.16
C LEU A 9 -6.49 -0.15 -11.18
N ALA A 10 -7.45 -1.03 -11.47
CA ALA A 10 -7.77 -2.18 -10.63
C ALA A 10 -6.55 -3.10 -10.41
N ILE A 11 -5.79 -3.42 -11.47
CA ILE A 11 -4.57 -4.24 -11.35
C ILE A 11 -3.51 -3.53 -10.50
N MET A 12 -3.31 -2.22 -10.68
CA MET A 12 -2.35 -1.47 -9.89
C MET A 12 -2.73 -1.47 -8.41
N LEU A 13 -4.02 -1.33 -8.09
CA LEU A 13 -4.54 -1.43 -6.73
C LEU A 13 -4.34 -2.82 -6.13
N SER A 14 -4.67 -3.87 -6.89
CA SER A 14 -4.45 -5.24 -6.45
C SER A 14 -2.97 -5.50 -6.17
N VAL A 15 -2.05 -5.12 -7.07
CA VAL A 15 -0.61 -5.31 -6.88
C VAL A 15 -0.09 -4.56 -5.66
N ILE A 16 -0.55 -3.33 -5.44
CA ILE A 16 -0.16 -2.50 -4.28
C ILE A 16 -0.52 -3.15 -2.94
N VAL A 17 -1.64 -3.86 -2.86
CA VAL A 17 -2.05 -4.57 -1.64
C VAL A 17 -1.39 -5.94 -1.54
N LEU A 18 -1.39 -6.69 -2.64
CA LEU A 18 -0.94 -8.08 -2.69
C LEU A 18 0.57 -8.20 -2.50
N VAL A 19 1.38 -7.32 -3.08
CA VAL A 19 2.85 -7.39 -2.99
C VAL A 19 3.36 -7.31 -1.55
N PRO A 20 3.04 -6.27 -0.75
CA PRO A 20 3.49 -6.20 0.64
C PRO A 20 2.87 -7.31 1.50
N TYR A 21 1.61 -7.69 1.26
CA TYR A 21 0.97 -8.80 1.96
C TYR A 21 1.71 -10.12 1.75
N TYR A 22 1.94 -10.51 0.49
CA TYR A 22 2.65 -11.75 0.19
C TYR A 22 4.13 -11.71 0.62
N ALA A 23 4.79 -10.55 0.52
CA ALA A 23 6.15 -10.40 1.05
C ALA A 23 6.21 -10.70 2.55
N PHE A 24 5.26 -10.19 3.34
CA PHE A 24 5.15 -10.50 4.76
C PHE A 24 4.91 -11.97 5.04
N MET A 25 3.92 -12.53 4.35
CA MET A 25 3.50 -13.91 4.52
C MET A 25 4.65 -14.85 4.18
N MET A 26 5.44 -14.52 3.15
CA MET A 26 6.62 -15.28 2.76
C MET A 26 7.70 -15.25 3.85
N ILE A 27 8.03 -14.07 4.40
CA ILE A 27 8.99 -13.97 5.52
C ILE A 27 8.51 -14.76 6.74
N THR A 28 7.21 -14.66 7.05
CA THR A 28 6.58 -15.34 8.17
C THR A 28 6.55 -16.86 7.99
N ALA A 29 6.33 -17.34 6.77
CA ALA A 29 6.24 -18.77 6.45
C ALA A 29 7.61 -19.45 6.36
N PHE A 30 8.59 -18.82 5.69
CA PHE A 30 9.91 -19.41 5.46
C PHE A 30 10.92 -19.13 6.56
N SER A 31 10.74 -18.07 7.35
CA SER A 31 11.70 -17.70 8.39
C SER A 31 11.04 -17.09 9.63
N PRO A 32 10.14 -17.82 10.30
CA PRO A 32 9.51 -17.33 11.53
C PRO A 32 10.54 -17.08 12.63
N GLU A 33 11.66 -17.79 12.66
CA GLU A 33 12.75 -17.56 13.63
C GLU A 33 13.35 -16.16 13.53
N LEU A 34 13.40 -15.56 12.33
CA LEU A 34 13.84 -14.18 12.16
C LEU A 34 12.90 -13.21 12.90
N LEU A 35 11.61 -13.51 12.95
CA LEU A 35 10.61 -12.70 13.66
C LEU A 35 10.61 -12.95 15.16
N SER A 36 10.97 -14.16 15.59
CA SER A 36 10.99 -14.57 17.00
C SER A 36 12.29 -14.22 17.72
N ARG A 37 13.34 -13.82 16.99
CA ARG A 37 14.62 -13.41 17.59
C ARG A 37 14.43 -12.16 18.47
N PRO A 38 14.81 -12.20 19.75
CA PRO A 38 14.76 -11.03 20.62
C PRO A 38 15.77 -9.97 20.17
N LEU A 39 15.41 -8.69 20.25
CA LEU A 39 16.28 -7.59 19.82
C LEU A 39 17.52 -7.41 20.70
N ALA A 40 17.44 -7.81 21.96
CA ALA A 40 18.51 -7.74 22.95
C ALA A 40 18.34 -8.87 23.98
N ALA A 41 19.42 -9.24 24.67
CA ALA A 41 19.37 -10.27 25.71
C ALA A 41 18.40 -9.85 26.84
N GLY A 42 17.35 -10.63 27.06
CA GLY A 42 16.30 -10.34 28.03
C GLY A 42 15.19 -9.39 27.55
N ALA A 43 15.23 -8.93 26.29
CA ALA A 43 14.17 -8.10 25.74
C ALA A 43 12.94 -8.94 25.33
N VAL A 44 11.75 -8.44 25.67
CA VAL A 44 10.46 -9.01 25.24
C VAL A 44 10.17 -8.69 23.77
N MET A 45 10.76 -7.60 23.25
CA MET A 45 10.56 -7.15 21.89
C MET A 45 11.41 -7.97 20.91
N THR A 46 10.76 -8.57 19.93
CA THR A 46 11.41 -9.35 18.88
C THR A 46 11.64 -8.53 17.62
N VAL A 47 12.52 -9.01 16.74
CA VAL A 47 12.79 -8.42 15.42
C VAL A 47 11.53 -8.36 14.55
N GLY A 48 10.53 -9.19 14.84
CA GLY A 48 9.21 -9.12 14.22
C GLY A 48 8.49 -7.79 14.47
N TRP A 49 8.72 -7.11 15.60
CA TRP A 49 8.03 -5.84 15.91
C TRP A 49 8.47 -4.71 14.97
N PRO A 50 9.77 -4.38 14.82
CA PRO A 50 10.21 -3.37 13.83
C PRO A 50 9.80 -3.72 12.40
N LEU A 51 9.89 -5.00 12.03
CA LEU A 51 9.52 -5.44 10.69
C LEU A 51 8.02 -5.21 10.43
N ALA A 52 7.16 -5.59 11.37
CA ALA A 52 5.72 -5.35 11.29
C ALA A 52 5.42 -3.83 11.22
N THR A 53 6.11 -3.01 12.01
CA THR A 53 5.95 -1.55 11.96
C THR A 53 6.29 -0.98 10.59
N ILE A 54 7.43 -1.36 10.00
CA ILE A 54 7.83 -0.90 8.66
C ILE A 54 6.76 -1.28 7.63
N MET A 55 6.18 -2.47 7.75
CA MET A 55 5.11 -2.86 6.84
C MET A 55 3.81 -2.10 7.04
N ILE A 56 3.40 -1.82 8.28
CA ILE A 56 2.20 -1.03 8.57
C ILE A 56 2.37 0.39 8.01
N VAL A 57 3.53 1.00 8.24
CA VAL A 57 3.89 2.30 7.66
C VAL A 57 3.88 2.24 6.14
N GLY A 58 4.44 1.17 5.56
CA GLY A 58 4.38 0.91 4.13
C GLY A 58 2.95 0.85 3.62
N ALA A 59 2.08 0.07 4.26
CA ALA A 59 0.67 -0.05 3.92
C ALA A 59 -0.05 1.30 4.00
N TRP A 60 0.17 2.09 5.06
CA TRP A 60 -0.37 3.45 5.17
C TRP A 60 0.13 4.38 4.08
N MET A 61 1.42 4.32 3.73
CA MET A 61 1.94 5.10 2.61
C MET A 61 1.27 4.69 1.30
N THR A 62 1.08 3.40 1.03
CA THR A 62 0.41 2.96 -0.20
C THR A 62 -1.08 3.33 -0.19
N THR A 63 -1.76 3.29 0.97
CA THR A 63 -3.12 3.82 1.11
C THR A 63 -3.17 5.32 0.86
N GLY A 64 -2.19 6.09 1.35
CA GLY A 64 -2.10 7.53 1.12
C GLY A 64 -1.84 7.87 -0.35
N VAL A 65 -0.86 7.21 -0.98
CA VAL A 65 -0.58 7.34 -2.42
C VAL A 65 -1.80 6.93 -3.25
N TYR A 66 -2.52 5.88 -2.83
CA TYR A 66 -3.79 5.48 -3.44
C TYR A 66 -4.83 6.60 -3.37
N ILE A 67 -5.10 7.15 -2.18
CA ILE A 67 -6.09 8.22 -1.99
C ILE A 67 -5.73 9.43 -2.85
N LEU A 68 -4.45 9.83 -2.85
CA LEU A 68 -3.97 10.94 -3.68
C LEU A 68 -4.17 10.67 -5.18
N ARG A 69 -3.93 9.44 -5.64
CA ARG A 69 -4.07 9.08 -7.05
C ARG A 69 -5.53 8.90 -7.48
N ALA A 70 -6.38 8.35 -6.62
CA ALA A 70 -7.83 8.24 -6.84
C ALA A 70 -8.49 9.63 -6.81
N ASN A 71 -8.07 10.52 -5.91
CA ASN A 71 -8.53 11.90 -5.88
C ASN A 71 -8.00 12.71 -7.08
N GLY A 72 -6.81 12.41 -7.60
CA GLY A 72 -6.31 13.04 -8.83
C GLY A 72 -7.16 12.73 -10.07
N GLU A 73 -7.85 11.58 -10.10
CA GLU A 73 -8.84 11.27 -11.14
C GLU A 73 -10.13 12.10 -10.97
N PHE A 74 -10.48 12.47 -9.73
CA PHE A 74 -11.57 13.41 -9.42
C PHE A 74 -11.22 14.87 -9.70
N ASP A 75 -9.98 15.30 -9.44
CA ASP A 75 -9.50 16.66 -9.76
C ASP A 75 -9.50 16.92 -11.27
N ALA A 76 -9.27 15.87 -12.07
CA ALA A 76 -9.42 15.92 -13.52
C ALA A 76 -10.89 16.16 -13.94
N LEU A 77 -11.87 15.58 -13.24
CA LEU A 77 -13.29 15.83 -13.47
C LEU A 77 -13.73 17.23 -13.01
N ASN A 78 -13.18 17.75 -11.91
CA ASN A 78 -13.50 19.11 -11.44
C ASN A 78 -13.01 20.19 -12.41
N LYS A 79 -11.89 19.96 -13.09
CA LYS A 79 -11.37 20.89 -14.11
C LYS A 79 -12.30 21.05 -15.31
N GLU A 80 -12.92 19.97 -15.78
CA GLU A 80 -13.89 20.04 -16.88
C GLU A 80 -15.14 20.84 -16.51
N ILE A 81 -15.64 20.68 -15.27
CA ILE A 81 -16.83 21.42 -14.80
C ILE A 81 -16.54 22.92 -14.65
N LEU A 82 -15.35 23.28 -14.15
CA LEU A 82 -14.93 24.68 -14.02
C LEU A 82 -14.69 25.35 -15.39
N GLU A 83 -14.19 24.62 -16.39
CA GLU A 83 -14.05 25.14 -17.75
C GLU A 83 -15.41 25.37 -18.42
N GLU A 84 -16.39 24.46 -18.25
CA GLU A 84 -17.75 24.64 -18.78
C GLU A 84 -18.52 25.77 -18.08
N ALA A 85 -18.34 25.96 -16.77
CA ALA A 85 -18.98 27.06 -16.03
C ALA A 85 -18.33 28.44 -16.27
N SER A 86 -17.14 28.46 -16.89
CA SER A 86 -16.41 29.70 -17.24
C SER A 86 -16.61 30.18 -18.69
N LYS A 87 -17.42 29.46 -19.47
CA LYS A 87 -17.91 29.88 -20.79
C LYS A 87 -19.33 30.45 -20.69
#